data_AF-A0A836SBV3-F1
#
_entry.id   AF-A0A836SBV3-F1
#
_cell.length_a   1.000
_cell.length_b   1.000
_cell.length_c   1.000
_cell.angle_alpha   90.00
_cell.angle_beta   90.00
_cell.angle_gamma   90.00
#
_symmetry.space_group_name_H-M   'P 1'
#
loop_
_entity.id
_entity.type
_entity.pdbx_description
1 polymer ?
#
loop_
_entity_poly.entity_id
_entity_poly.type
_entity_poly.pdbx_seq_one_letter_code
_entity_poly.pdbx_strand_id
1 'polypeptide(L)' 'MGDGKIFISSIETSVRIRTGETDDEAL' A
#
# COMPACT_ATOMS: atom_id res chain seq x y z
N MET A 1 26.84 12.07 -5.57
CA MET A 1 25.89 11.34 -6.44
C MET A 1 25.45 10.11 -5.65
N GLY A 2 24.38 10.00 -4.85
CA GLY A 2 23.23 10.81 -4.48
C GLY A 2 22.24 9.74 -3.93
N ASP A 3 22.11 9.62 -2.60
CA ASP A 3 21.55 8.44 -1.88
C ASP A 3 20.04 8.16 -2.07
N GLY A 4 19.43 8.69 -3.13
CA GLY A 4 18.00 8.58 -3.39
C GLY A 4 17.14 9.40 -2.41
N LYS A 5 15.83 9.44 -2.68
CA LYS A 5 14.82 10.02 -1.79
C LYS A 5 13.65 9.05 -1.72
N ILE A 6 13.12 8.85 -0.52
CA ILE A 6 11.95 8.02 -0.28
C ILE A 6 10.75 8.94 -0.11
N PHE A 7 9.64 8.58 -0.74
CA PHE A 7 8.37 9.28 -0.63
C PHE A 7 7.32 8.30 -0.11
N ILE A 8 6.52 8.76 0.83
CA ILE A 8 5.45 7.99 1.46
C ILE A 8 4.16 8.77 1.19
N SER A 9 3.17 8.06 0.66
CA SER A 9 1.83 8.59 0.41
C SER A 9 0.83 7.74 1.19
N SER A 10 -0.25 8.36 1.68
CA SER A 10 -1.35 7.64 2.30
C SER A 10 -2.12 6.81 1.28
N ILE A 11 -2.54 5.61 1.69
CA ILE A 11 -3.46 4.77 0.93
C ILE A 11 -4.83 4.92 1.59
N GLU A 12 -5.85 5.27 0.81
CA GLU A 12 -7.22 5.44 1.31
C GLU A 12 -7.98 4.11 1.42
N THR A 13 -7.66 3.14 0.57
CA THR A 13 -8.31 1.82 0.57
C THR A 13 -7.39 0.77 -0.07
N SER A 14 -7.41 -0.45 0.46
CA SER A 14 -6.76 -1.61 -0.17
C SER A 14 -7.73 -2.78 -0.33
N VAL A 15 -7.58 -3.56 -1.41
CA VAL A 15 -8.45 -4.72 -1.67
C VAL A 15 -7.63 -5.88 -2.21
N ARG A 16 -7.76 -7.06 -1.59
CA ARG A 16 -7.08 -8.29 -2.03
C ARG A 16 -7.96 -9.04 -3.04
N ILE A 17 -7.57 -9.00 -4.31
CA ILE A 17 -8.32 -9.60 -5.42
C ILE A 17 -8.63 -11.10 -5.21
N ARG A 18 -7.73 -11.85 -4.56
CA ARG A 18 -7.87 -13.31 -4.37
C ARG A 18 -8.99 -13.70 -3.40
N THR A 19 -9.30 -12.86 -2.41
CA THR A 19 -10.19 -13.19 -1.29
C THR A 19 -11.31 -12.18 -1.10
N GLY A 20 -11.18 -10.97 -1.64
CA GLY A 20 -12.10 -9.86 -1.42
C GLY A 20 -11.89 -9.12 -0.10
N GLU A 21 -10.89 -9.50 0.70
CA GLU A 21 -10.52 -8.82 1.94
C GLU A 21 -10.13 -7.36 1.66
N THR A 22 -10.44 -6.47 2.61
CA THR A 22 -10.22 -5.01 2.50
C THR A 22 -9.28 -4.50 3.58
N ASP A 23 -8.58 -3.41 3.29
CA ASP A 23 -7.76 -2.64 4.23
C ASP A 23 -6.75 -3.51 5.01
N ASP A 24 -6.86 -3.59 6.32
CA ASP A 24 -5.94 -4.36 7.17
C ASP A 24 -5.99 -5.86 6.89
N GLU A 25 -7.14 -6.40 6.45
CA GLU A 25 -7.27 -7.80 6.09
C GLU A 25 -6.66 -8.10 4.71
N ALA A 26 -6.50 -7.06 3.87
CA ALA A 26 -5.92 -7.16 2.55
C ALA A 26 -4.37 -7.08 2.55
N LEU A 27 -3.79 -6.48 3.60
CA LEU A 27 -2.34 -6.35 3.80
C LEU A 27 -1.66 -7.67 4.20
#